data_AF-A0A6M1ZMA0-F1
#
_entry.id   AF-A0A6M1ZMA0-F1
#
_cell.length_a   1.000
_cell.length_b   1.000
_cell.length_c   1.000
_cell.angle_alpha   90.00
_cell.angle_beta   90.00
_cell.angle_gamma   90.00
#
_symmetry.space_group_name_H-M   'P 1'
#
loop_
_entity.id
_entity.type
_entity.pdbx_description
1 polymer ?
#
loop_
_entity_poly.entity_id
_entity_poly.type
_entity_poly.pdbx_seq_one_letter_code
_entity_poly.pdbx_strand_id
1 'polypeptide(L)'
;MTAIAQVLPKPSSLMVEGLTVLSGSLFIALMAQCSLPIGPVPITFQTFAVLLIGGVLGSKRGALAVLAYLCEGSLGLPFFFSGHGGLLHLMGPTGGYLLGFVLAAFFVGTLIERGGRDRYILTLLAMAFGSAIITLFGSLWLSNFIGREGALTLGVYPFLFGDVIKVVAAATLLPVGHKLLTQSQA
;
A
#
# COMPACT_ATOMS: atom_id res chain seq x y z
N MET A 1 6.51 39.21 -9.99
CA MET A 1 6.98 37.81 -9.85
C MET A 1 6.05 36.83 -10.57
N THR A 2 5.49 37.21 -11.74
CA THR A 2 4.34 36.51 -12.36
C THR A 2 4.64 36.01 -13.78
N ALA A 3 5.78 36.38 -14.36
CA ALA A 3 6.12 36.06 -15.75
C ALA A 3 6.87 34.72 -15.92
N ILE A 4 7.63 34.27 -14.91
CA ILE A 4 8.41 33.02 -15.00
C ILE A 4 7.51 31.78 -14.95
N ALA A 5 6.38 31.85 -14.25
CA ALA A 5 5.44 30.73 -14.14
C ALA A 5 4.67 30.42 -15.44
N GLN A 6 4.58 31.37 -16.38
CA GLN A 6 3.89 31.18 -17.66
C GLN A 6 4.75 30.53 -18.75
N VAL A 7 6.07 30.49 -18.58
CA VAL A 7 7.02 29.92 -19.55
C VAL A 7 7.21 28.41 -19.34
N LEU A 8 6.79 27.89 -18.18
CA LEU A 8 6.87 26.45 -17.93
C LEU A 8 5.76 25.73 -18.70
N PRO A 9 6.11 24.79 -19.60
CA PRO A 9 5.11 23.98 -20.29
C PRO A 9 4.28 23.22 -19.25
N LYS A 10 2.96 23.26 -19.38
CA LYS A 10 2.07 22.39 -18.59
C LYS A 10 2.54 20.95 -18.81
N PRO A 11 2.85 20.19 -17.75
CA PRO A 11 3.30 18.80 -17.91
C PRO A 11 2.22 18.00 -18.65
N SER A 12 2.66 17.07 -19.50
CA SER A 12 1.74 16.18 -20.21
C SER A 12 0.97 15.31 -19.20
N SER A 13 -0.27 14.92 -19.54
CA SER A 13 -1.11 14.09 -18.67
C SER A 13 -0.40 12.81 -18.22
N LEU A 14 0.39 12.20 -19.10
CA LEU A 14 1.19 11.01 -18.80
C LEU A 14 2.28 11.26 -17.76
N MET A 15 2.95 12.42 -17.80
CA MET A 15 3.99 12.76 -16.83
C MET A 15 3.40 12.92 -15.42
N VAL A 16 2.23 13.57 -15.31
CA VAL A 16 1.51 13.74 -14.04
C VAL A 16 1.05 12.37 -13.49
N GLU A 17 0.55 11.49 -14.36
CA GLU A 17 0.16 10.14 -13.95
C GLU A 17 1.34 9.31 -13.45
N GLY A 18 2.46 9.34 -14.17
CA GLY A 18 3.70 8.67 -13.74
C GLY A 18 4.18 9.18 -12.38
N LEU A 19 4.26 10.50 -12.20
CA LEU A 19 4.66 11.09 -10.93
C LEU A 19 3.72 10.73 -9.77
N THR A 20 2.40 10.67 -10.03
CA THR A 20 1.40 10.27 -9.02
C THR A 20 1.62 8.83 -8.56
N VAL A 21 1.84 7.91 -9.52
CA VAL A 21 2.11 6.50 -9.25
C VAL A 21 3.41 6.32 -8.47
N LEU A 22 4.49 6.98 -8.91
CA LEU A 22 5.80 6.93 -8.24
C LEU A 22 5.76 7.54 -6.83
N SER A 23 5.00 8.61 -6.63
CA SER A 23 4.81 9.20 -5.30
C SER A 23 4.09 8.25 -4.34
N GLY A 24 3.06 7.54 -4.85
CA GLY A 24 2.38 6.49 -4.09
C GLY A 24 3.30 5.32 -3.74
N SER A 25 4.12 4.89 -4.68
CA SER A 25 5.15 3.86 -4.45
C SER A 25 6.14 4.30 -3.35
N LEU A 26 6.70 5.50 -3.48
CA LEU A 26 7.66 6.05 -2.52
C LEU A 26 7.05 6.14 -1.12
N PHE A 27 5.78 6.55 -1.01
CA PHE A 27 5.08 6.58 0.26
C PHE A 27 4.97 5.18 0.90
N ILE A 28 4.66 4.15 0.10
CA ILE A 28 4.66 2.75 0.58
C ILE A 28 6.06 2.34 1.04
N ALA A 29 7.11 2.67 0.29
CA ALA A 29 8.49 2.36 0.63
C ALA A 29 8.95 3.02 1.95
N LEU A 30 8.58 4.28 2.17
CA LEU A 30 8.86 4.99 3.42
C LEU A 30 8.15 4.34 4.60
N MET A 31 6.87 3.99 4.44
CA MET A 31 6.11 3.28 5.48
C MET A 31 6.59 1.85 5.71
N ALA A 32 7.28 1.24 4.74
CA ALA A 32 7.94 -0.05 4.91
C ALA A 32 9.10 -0.01 5.90
N GLN A 33 9.79 1.12 6.01
CA GLN A 33 10.93 1.27 6.91
C GLN A 33 10.50 1.34 8.38
N CYS A 34 9.28 1.84 8.64
CA CYS A 34 8.63 1.79 9.95
C CYS A 34 8.21 0.35 10.26
N SER A 35 9.15 -0.45 10.77
CA SER A 35 8.99 -1.88 11.02
C SER A 35 9.47 -2.30 12.39
N LEU A 36 8.82 -3.33 12.94
CA LEU A 36 9.23 -4.07 14.12
C LEU A 36 9.60 -5.49 13.67
N PRO A 37 10.89 -5.83 13.62
CA PRO A 37 11.37 -7.12 13.10
C PRO A 37 11.15 -8.24 14.11
N ILE A 38 9.89 -8.67 14.25
CA ILE A 38 9.50 -9.79 15.11
C ILE A 38 9.21 -11.03 14.25
N GLY A 39 9.98 -12.10 14.45
CA GLY A 39 9.80 -13.34 13.71
C GLY A 39 10.10 -13.22 12.19
N PRO A 40 9.62 -14.19 11.38
CA PRO A 40 9.93 -14.25 9.95
C PRO A 40 9.19 -13.21 9.10
N VAL A 41 8.12 -12.61 9.64
CA VAL A 41 7.35 -11.55 8.98
C VAL A 41 7.29 -10.36 9.94
N PRO A 42 7.94 -9.23 9.61
CA PRO A 42 7.96 -8.07 10.47
C PRO A 42 6.60 -7.36 10.48
N ILE A 43 6.25 -6.73 11.61
CA ILE A 43 5.11 -5.81 11.65
C ILE A 43 5.55 -4.48 11.06
N THR A 44 4.98 -4.07 9.93
CA THR A 44 5.30 -2.79 9.26
C THR A 44 4.08 -1.89 9.11
N PHE A 45 4.31 -0.62 8.74
CA PHE A 45 3.25 0.31 8.32
C PHE A 45 2.85 0.18 6.84
N GLN A 46 3.35 -0.82 6.11
CA GLN A 46 3.06 -0.99 4.67
C GLN A 46 1.58 -1.24 4.41
N THR A 47 0.95 -2.10 5.20
CA THR A 47 -0.49 -2.39 5.08
C THR A 47 -1.31 -1.11 5.16
N PHE A 48 -1.00 -0.23 6.12
CA PHE A 48 -1.64 1.09 6.21
C PHE A 48 -1.45 1.90 4.93
N ALA A 49 -0.22 1.99 4.44
CA ALA A 49 0.11 2.76 3.25
C ALA A 49 -0.61 2.24 2.01
N VAL A 50 -0.65 0.93 1.81
CA VAL A 50 -1.30 0.26 0.68
C VAL A 50 -2.80 0.52 0.68
N LEU A 51 -3.47 0.39 1.84
CA LEU A 51 -4.90 0.66 1.97
C LEU A 51 -5.22 2.13 1.70
N LEU A 52 -4.41 3.05 2.25
CA LEU A 52 -4.59 4.48 2.05
C LEU A 52 -4.33 4.88 0.58
N ILE A 53 -3.25 4.43 -0.04
CA ILE A 53 -2.91 4.73 -1.43
C ILE A 53 -3.93 4.14 -2.40
N GLY A 54 -4.41 2.90 -2.16
CA GLY A 54 -5.51 2.31 -2.91
C GLY A 54 -6.78 3.17 -2.85
N GLY A 55 -7.14 3.63 -1.66
CA GLY A 55 -8.29 4.52 -1.47
C GLY A 55 -8.11 5.90 -2.11
N VAL A 56 -6.94 6.53 -1.93
CA VAL A 56 -6.65 7.92 -2.34
C VAL A 56 -6.45 8.05 -3.84
N LEU A 57 -5.70 7.13 -4.46
CA LEU A 57 -5.39 7.16 -5.89
C LEU A 57 -6.48 6.49 -6.75
N GLY A 58 -7.37 5.71 -6.13
CA GLY A 58 -8.34 4.87 -6.82
C GLY A 58 -7.77 3.51 -7.24
N SER A 59 -8.64 2.67 -7.82
CA SER A 59 -8.38 1.26 -8.10
C SER A 59 -7.14 1.04 -8.97
N LYS A 60 -7.11 1.68 -10.15
CA LYS A 60 -6.04 1.50 -11.14
C LYS A 60 -4.72 2.12 -10.71
N ARG A 61 -4.73 3.40 -10.29
CA ARG A 61 -3.51 4.12 -9.92
C ARG A 61 -2.92 3.60 -8.61
N GLY A 62 -3.76 3.22 -7.65
CA GLY A 62 -3.32 2.56 -6.43
C GLY A 62 -2.64 1.22 -6.70
N ALA A 63 -3.24 0.37 -7.54
CA ALA A 63 -2.62 -0.90 -7.94
C ALA A 63 -1.30 -0.68 -8.70
N LEU A 64 -1.25 0.29 -9.61
CA LEU A 64 -0.02 0.67 -10.31
C LEU A 64 1.07 1.20 -9.36
N ALA A 65 0.70 1.95 -8.31
CA ALA A 65 1.66 2.42 -7.31
C ALA A 65 2.26 1.26 -6.51
N VAL A 66 1.44 0.26 -6.14
CA VAL A 66 1.95 -0.96 -5.50
C VAL A 66 2.84 -1.75 -6.47
N LEU A 67 2.43 -1.90 -7.74
CA LEU A 67 3.26 -2.59 -8.74
C LEU A 67 4.60 -1.88 -8.96
N ALA A 68 4.60 -0.54 -9.03
CA ALA A 68 5.83 0.24 -9.09
C ALA A 68 6.73 -0.04 -7.89
N TYR A 69 6.17 0.00 -6.67
CA TYR A 69 6.88 -0.35 -5.43
C TYR A 69 7.52 -1.75 -5.47
N LEU A 70 6.80 -2.76 -5.98
CA LEU A 70 7.33 -4.12 -6.12
C LEU A 70 8.41 -4.20 -7.18
N CYS A 71 8.23 -3.55 -8.34
CA CYS A 71 9.22 -3.49 -9.41
C CYS A 71 10.51 -2.82 -8.90
N GLU A 72 10.40 -1.63 -8.31
CA GLU A 72 11.50 -0.85 -7.74
C GLU A 72 12.28 -1.66 -6.70
N GLY A 73 11.57 -2.25 -5.73
CA GLY A 73 12.20 -3.13 -4.74
C GLY A 73 12.86 -4.36 -5.37
N SER A 74 12.22 -5.01 -6.35
CA SER A 74 12.77 -6.19 -7.03
C SER A 74 14.02 -5.90 -7.86
N LEU A 75 14.15 -4.68 -8.40
CA LEU A 75 15.34 -4.18 -9.09
C LEU A 75 16.50 -3.88 -8.13
N GLY A 76 16.30 -4.03 -6.83
CA GLY A 76 17.35 -3.89 -5.82
C GLY A 76 17.33 -2.57 -5.04
N LEU A 77 16.34 -1.70 -5.29
CA LEU A 77 16.17 -0.52 -4.44
C LEU A 77 15.80 -0.96 -3.00
N PRO A 78 16.28 -0.24 -1.97
CA PRO A 78 16.07 -0.60 -0.56
C PRO A 78 14.65 -0.22 -0.08
N PHE A 79 13.64 -0.60 -0.86
CA PHE A 79 12.25 -0.18 -0.66
C PHE A 79 11.48 -1.10 0.27
N PHE A 80 11.88 -2.37 0.35
CA PHE A 80 11.27 -3.30 1.28
C PHE A 80 11.72 -3.01 2.71
N PHE A 81 11.06 -3.62 3.69
CA PHE A 81 11.29 -3.31 5.10
C PHE A 81 12.77 -3.45 5.49
N SER A 82 13.25 -2.66 6.45
CA SER A 82 14.65 -2.64 6.90
C SER A 82 15.67 -2.49 5.75
N GLY A 83 15.32 -1.74 4.70
CA GLY A 83 16.18 -1.46 3.55
C GLY A 83 16.43 -2.67 2.64
N HIS A 84 15.64 -3.74 2.73
CA HIS A 84 15.79 -4.88 1.82
C HIS A 84 15.36 -4.52 0.39
N GLY A 85 15.88 -5.29 -0.57
CA GLY A 85 15.53 -5.22 -1.98
C GLY A 85 15.94 -6.51 -2.69
N GLY A 86 15.68 -6.58 -3.98
CA GLY A 86 16.02 -7.68 -4.87
C GLY A 86 14.91 -8.72 -5.03
N LEU A 87 14.95 -9.42 -6.16
CA LEU A 87 13.96 -10.43 -6.53
C LEU A 87 13.86 -11.58 -5.51
N LEU A 88 14.98 -11.98 -4.91
CA LEU A 88 15.00 -13.03 -3.88
C LEU A 88 14.15 -12.67 -2.65
N HIS A 89 14.02 -11.38 -2.33
CA HIS A 89 13.16 -10.95 -1.23
C HIS A 89 11.68 -11.22 -1.53
N LEU A 90 11.24 -11.01 -2.79
CA LEU A 90 9.88 -11.35 -3.21
C LEU A 90 9.59 -12.85 -3.16
N MET A 91 10.62 -13.69 -3.28
CA MET A 91 10.51 -15.15 -3.16
C MET A 91 10.65 -15.64 -1.71
N GLY A 92 10.88 -14.74 -0.75
CA GLY A 92 11.03 -15.06 0.67
C GLY A 92 9.71 -15.18 1.43
N PRO A 93 9.75 -15.33 2.77
CA PRO A 93 8.58 -15.57 3.62
C PRO A 93 7.49 -14.47 3.54
N THR A 94 7.85 -13.24 3.20
CA THR A 94 6.93 -12.10 3.08
C THR A 94 6.28 -11.95 1.70
N GLY A 95 6.71 -12.74 0.71
CA GLY A 95 6.32 -12.61 -0.69
C GLY A 95 4.81 -12.57 -0.92
N GLY A 96 4.06 -13.46 -0.26
CA GLY A 96 2.60 -13.49 -0.37
C GLY A 96 1.90 -12.22 0.13
N TYR A 97 2.44 -11.54 1.15
CA TYR A 97 1.87 -10.28 1.63
C TYR A 97 2.07 -9.18 0.59
N LEU A 98 3.27 -9.13 -0.01
CA LEU A 98 3.62 -8.18 -1.06
C LEU A 98 2.75 -8.36 -2.31
N LEU A 99 2.49 -9.60 -2.73
CA LEU A 99 1.54 -9.88 -3.82
C LEU A 99 0.10 -9.50 -3.44
N GLY A 100 -0.30 -9.80 -2.21
CA GLY A 100 -1.61 -9.41 -1.67
C GLY A 100 -1.85 -7.90 -1.66
N PHE A 101 -0.80 -7.08 -1.54
CA PHE A 101 -0.90 -5.62 -1.57
C PHE A 101 -1.52 -5.10 -2.87
N VAL A 102 -1.18 -5.70 -4.02
CA VAL A 102 -1.70 -5.25 -5.33
C VAL A 102 -3.22 -5.45 -5.37
N LEU A 103 -3.67 -6.64 -4.98
CA LEU A 103 -5.08 -6.99 -4.98
C LEU A 103 -5.87 -6.17 -3.96
N ALA A 104 -5.30 -5.93 -2.78
CA ALA A 104 -5.91 -5.10 -1.75
C ALA A 104 -6.05 -3.64 -2.17
N ALA A 105 -5.01 -3.03 -2.76
CA ALA A 105 -5.09 -1.65 -3.25
C ALA A 105 -6.14 -1.50 -4.34
N PHE A 106 -6.18 -2.43 -5.30
CA PHE A 106 -7.20 -2.45 -6.35
C PHE A 106 -8.62 -2.60 -5.78
N PHE A 107 -8.80 -3.55 -4.86
CA PHE A 107 -10.09 -3.83 -4.23
C PHE A 107 -10.61 -2.65 -3.42
N VAL A 108 -9.77 -2.11 -2.53
CA VAL A 108 -10.11 -0.94 -1.71
C VAL A 108 -10.45 0.25 -2.61
N GLY A 109 -9.58 0.58 -3.57
CA GLY A 109 -9.83 1.68 -4.50
C GLY A 109 -11.16 1.53 -5.25
N THR A 110 -11.49 0.32 -5.69
CA THR A 110 -12.77 0.04 -6.38
C THR A 110 -13.98 0.31 -5.48
N LEU A 111 -13.93 -0.07 -4.21
CA LEU A 111 -15.04 0.18 -3.27
C LEU A 111 -15.15 1.66 -2.90
N ILE A 112 -14.03 2.36 -2.76
CA ILE A 112 -14.03 3.82 -2.50
C ILE A 112 -14.62 4.58 -3.69
N GLU A 113 -14.25 4.22 -4.93
CA GLU A 113 -14.79 4.79 -6.17
C GLU A 113 -16.30 4.56 -6.31
N ARG A 114 -16.81 3.42 -5.83
CA ARG A 114 -18.24 3.05 -5.89
C ARG A 114 -19.10 3.67 -4.76
N GLY A 115 -18.64 4.76 -4.15
CA GLY A 115 -19.38 5.50 -3.12
C GLY A 115 -19.00 5.16 -1.68
N GLY A 116 -17.91 4.42 -1.47
CA GLY A 116 -17.33 4.23 -0.13
C GLY A 116 -16.78 5.54 0.46
N ARG A 117 -16.32 6.46 -0.39
CA ARG A 117 -15.68 7.73 0.00
C ARG A 117 -16.49 8.57 0.98
N ASP A 118 -17.80 8.72 0.75
CA ASP A 118 -18.66 9.60 1.55
C ASP A 118 -19.24 8.89 2.79
N ARG A 119 -18.90 7.62 3.00
CA ARG A 119 -19.47 6.75 4.02
C ARG A 119 -18.34 6.11 4.82
N TYR A 120 -18.00 6.71 5.95
CA TYR A 120 -16.89 6.26 6.80
C TYR A 120 -16.94 4.77 7.12
N ILE A 121 -18.11 4.22 7.42
CA ILE A 121 -18.27 2.79 7.71
C ILE A 121 -17.96 1.91 6.49
N LEU A 122 -18.37 2.31 5.27
CA LEU A 122 -18.02 1.56 4.06
C LEU A 122 -16.53 1.65 3.75
N THR A 123 -15.91 2.81 3.99
CA THR A 123 -14.45 2.97 3.88
C THR A 123 -13.73 2.03 4.85
N LEU A 124 -14.16 1.99 6.12
CA LEU A 124 -13.57 1.15 7.15
C LEU A 124 -13.71 -0.34 6.79
N LEU A 125 -14.88 -0.77 6.33
CA LEU A 125 -15.11 -2.14 5.88
C LEU A 125 -14.26 -2.48 4.65
N ALA A 126 -14.20 -1.60 3.65
CA ALA A 126 -13.38 -1.82 2.46
C ALA A 126 -11.91 -2.03 2.83
N MET A 127 -11.38 -1.18 3.71
CA MET A 127 -10.00 -1.28 4.18
C MET A 127 -9.76 -2.50 5.08
N ALA A 128 -10.72 -2.88 5.92
CA ALA A 128 -10.65 -4.11 6.70
C ALA A 128 -10.58 -5.35 5.79
N PHE A 129 -11.42 -5.41 4.75
CA PHE A 129 -11.36 -6.47 3.74
C PHE A 129 -10.04 -6.44 2.95
N GLY A 130 -9.52 -5.26 2.63
CA GLY A 130 -8.19 -5.12 2.05
C GLY A 130 -7.10 -5.73 2.93
N SER A 131 -7.10 -5.43 4.24
CA SER A 131 -6.16 -6.01 5.21
C SER A 131 -6.30 -7.53 5.31
N ALA A 132 -7.54 -8.03 5.25
CA ALA A 132 -7.82 -9.46 5.25
C ALA A 132 -7.28 -10.15 3.98
N ILE A 133 -7.41 -9.53 2.80
CA ILE A 133 -6.81 -10.02 1.55
C ILE A 133 -5.30 -10.14 1.70
N ILE A 134 -4.64 -9.11 2.22
CA ILE A 134 -3.18 -9.09 2.43
C ILE A 134 -2.75 -10.25 3.34
N THR A 135 -3.42 -10.39 4.49
CA THR A 135 -3.10 -11.41 5.49
C THR A 135 -3.41 -12.82 4.99
N LEU A 136 -4.46 -13.00 4.19
CA LEU A 136 -4.80 -14.27 3.57
C LEU A 136 -3.71 -14.72 2.60
N PHE A 137 -3.33 -13.88 1.65
CA PHE A 137 -2.29 -14.22 0.66
C PHE A 137 -0.92 -14.43 1.34
N GLY A 138 -0.61 -13.58 2.32
CA GLY A 138 0.60 -13.69 3.12
C GLY A 138 0.70 -14.99 3.89
N SER A 139 -0.34 -15.36 4.65
CA SER A 139 -0.34 -16.58 5.46
C SER A 139 -0.35 -17.86 4.59
N LEU A 140 -1.08 -17.86 3.46
CA LEU A 140 -1.05 -18.98 2.51
C LEU A 140 0.36 -19.20 1.95
N TRP A 141 1.05 -18.13 1.56
CA TRP A 141 2.42 -18.19 1.09
C TRP A 141 3.40 -18.65 2.19
N LEU A 142 3.34 -18.00 3.35
CA LEU A 142 4.20 -18.28 4.51
C LEU A 142 4.06 -19.72 4.99
N SER A 143 2.89 -20.33 4.83
CA SER A 143 2.66 -21.73 5.21
C SER A 143 3.57 -22.73 4.49
N ASN A 144 4.11 -22.37 3.31
CA ASN A 144 5.08 -23.20 2.60
C ASN A 144 6.49 -23.16 3.23
N PHE A 145 6.77 -22.18 4.11
CA PHE A 145 8.06 -22.03 4.77
C PHE A 145 8.06 -22.61 6.18
N ILE A 146 6.97 -22.42 6.92
CA ILE A 146 6.90 -22.74 8.36
C ILE A 146 5.67 -23.57 8.75
N GLY A 147 4.94 -24.11 7.78
CA GLY A 147 3.71 -24.86 8.00
C GLY A 147 2.50 -23.97 8.32
N ARG A 148 1.30 -24.57 8.31
CA ARG A 148 0.03 -23.84 8.51
C ARG A 148 -0.08 -23.23 9.91
N GLU A 149 0.28 -23.98 10.94
CA GLU A 149 0.24 -23.50 12.32
C GLU A 149 1.23 -22.35 12.56
N GLY A 150 2.45 -22.48 12.04
CA GLY A 150 3.45 -21.41 12.04
C GLY A 150 2.95 -20.15 11.33
N ALA A 151 2.30 -20.32 10.16
CA ALA A 151 1.78 -19.19 9.40
C ALA A 151 0.64 -18.45 10.13
N LEU A 152 -0.21 -19.14 10.89
CA LEU A 152 -1.24 -18.49 11.70
C LEU A 152 -0.63 -17.76 12.91
N THR A 153 0.25 -18.47 13.64
CA THR A 153 0.85 -17.97 14.90
C THR A 153 1.83 -16.82 14.68
N LEU A 154 2.59 -16.84 13.59
CA LEU A 154 3.61 -15.83 13.28
C LEU A 154 3.22 -14.89 12.14
N GLY A 155 2.23 -15.26 11.33
CA GLY A 155 1.83 -14.52 10.13
C GLY A 155 0.43 -13.89 10.17
N VAL A 156 -0.39 -14.20 11.18
CA VAL A 156 -1.76 -13.68 11.31
C VAL A 156 -1.99 -13.04 12.68
N TYR A 157 -1.88 -13.82 13.76
CA TYR A 157 -2.26 -13.36 15.10
C TYR A 157 -1.52 -12.10 15.59
N PRO A 158 -0.20 -11.95 15.37
CA PRO A 158 0.52 -10.75 15.80
C PRO A 158 0.05 -9.47 15.09
N PHE A 159 -0.53 -9.61 13.89
CA PHE A 159 -0.93 -8.48 13.05
C PHE A 159 -2.33 -7.98 13.37
N LEU A 160 -3.23 -8.80 13.93
CA LEU A 160 -4.65 -8.48 14.08
C LEU A 160 -4.88 -7.13 14.80
N PHE A 161 -4.22 -6.92 15.93
CA PHE A 161 -4.36 -5.67 16.68
C PHE A 161 -3.80 -4.46 15.91
N GLY A 162 -2.62 -4.62 15.32
CA GLY A 162 -1.99 -3.58 14.51
C GLY A 162 -2.82 -3.24 13.26
N ASP A 163 -3.44 -4.24 12.64
CA ASP A 163 -4.27 -4.08 11.45
C ASP A 163 -5.54 -3.29 11.74
N VAL A 164 -6.20 -3.52 12.88
CA VAL A 164 -7.34 -2.69 13.29
C VAL A 164 -6.94 -1.22 13.41
N ILE A 165 -5.81 -0.94 14.07
CA ILE A 165 -5.30 0.43 14.22
C ILE A 165 -4.99 1.04 12.85
N LYS A 166 -4.28 0.31 11.99
CA LYS A 166 -3.91 0.74 10.64
C LYS A 166 -5.13 1.01 9.76
N VAL A 167 -6.14 0.15 9.81
CA VAL A 167 -7.39 0.29 9.05
C VAL A 167 -8.15 1.54 9.50
N VAL A 168 -8.31 1.75 10.81
CA VAL A 168 -8.97 2.95 11.35
C VAL A 168 -8.20 4.21 10.97
N ALA A 169 -6.87 4.18 11.07
CA ALA A 169 -6.02 5.31 10.69
C ALA A 169 -6.14 5.63 9.19
N ALA A 170 -6.06 4.61 8.33
CA ALA A 170 -6.20 4.78 6.88
C ALA A 170 -7.57 5.33 6.50
N ALA A 171 -8.64 4.80 7.10
CA ALA A 171 -10.01 5.25 6.84
C ALA A 171 -10.21 6.72 7.26
N THR A 172 -9.64 7.10 8.39
CA THR A 172 -9.71 8.47 8.93
C THR A 172 -8.91 9.46 8.09
N LEU A 173 -7.76 9.05 7.54
CA LEU A 173 -6.87 9.92 6.77
C LEU A 173 -7.23 10.00 5.27
N LEU A 174 -8.09 9.10 4.78
CA LEU A 174 -8.54 9.07 3.38
C LEU A 174 -9.06 10.45 2.87
N PRO A 175 -9.91 11.20 3.59
CA PRO A 175 -10.39 12.51 3.12
C PRO A 175 -9.28 13.54 2.97
N VAL A 176 -8.25 13.48 3.84
CA VAL A 176 -7.09 14.37 3.78
C VAL A 176 -6.28 14.08 2.51
N GLY A 177 -5.99 12.81 2.23
CA GLY A 177 -5.28 12.41 1.02
C GLY A 177 -5.98 12.86 -0.26
N HIS A 178 -7.31 12.72 -0.31
CA HIS A 178 -8.09 13.23 -1.44
C HIS A 178 -8.04 14.75 -1.61
N LYS A 179 -8.10 15.51 -0.51
CA LYS A 179 -8.00 16.97 -0.55
C LYS A 179 -6.67 17.43 -1.13
N LEU A 180 -5.57 16.81 -0.69
CA LEU A 180 -4.22 17.11 -1.17
C LEU A 180 -4.07 16.86 -2.68
N LEU A 181 -4.64 15.76 -3.20
CA LEU A 181 -4.62 15.50 -4.64
C LEU A 181 -5.41 16.53 -5.44
N THR A 182 -6.62 16.90 -4.99
CA THR A 182 -7.45 17.88 -5.72
C THR A 182 -6.81 19.26 -5.76
N GLN A 183 -6.09 19.67 -4.70
CA GLN A 183 -5.35 20.93 -4.66
C GLN A 183 -4.15 20.95 -5.61
N SER A 184 -3.51 19.79 -5.84
CA SER A 184 -2.40 19.68 -6.78
C SER A 184 -2.83 19.70 -8.26
N GLN A 185 -4.13 19.51 -8.55
CA GLN A 185 -4.68 19.45 -9.91
C GLN A 185 -5.42 20.73 -10.35
N ALA A 186 -5.62 21.68 -9.42
CA ALA A 186 -6.25 22.98 -9.66
C ALA A 186 -5.19 24.05 -9.99
#